data_AF-A0A3A9SG34-F1
#
_entry.id   AF-A0A3A9SG34-F1
#
_cell.length_a   1.000
_cell.length_b   1.000
_cell.length_c   1.000
_cell.angle_alpha   90.00
_cell.angle_beta   90.00
_cell.angle_gamma   90.00
#
_symmetry.space_group_name_H-M   'P 1'
#
loop_
_entity.id
_entity.type
_entity.pdbx_description
1 polymer ?
#
loop_
_entity_poly.entity_id
_entity_poly.type
_entity_poly.pdbx_seq_one_letter_code
_entity_poly.pdbx_strand_id
1 'polypeptide(L)'
;MILIQMVLFCLLFTAMVMYAVRGGAIDGLYFYPKAVQERAIDIGFITKETMQKKRKVFMTEFYIVMLTALVLIIGLWNRVSDYKTAYLQALLFLEVMNIYDGIVIDKIWVGHSRFWILPGCEDIPYVQTWGQVLKKRSLLAMIWIAGAAIVAGIVVFLF
;
A
#
# COMPACT_ATOMS: atom_id res chain seq x y z
N MET A 1 -18.55 7.32 12.91
CA MET A 1 -17.28 8.09 12.81
C MET A 1 -16.13 7.26 12.27
N ILE A 2 -15.79 6.13 12.89
CA ILE A 2 -14.69 5.24 12.45
C ILE A 2 -14.80 4.82 10.97
N LEU A 3 -16.00 4.47 10.48
CA LEU A 3 -16.19 4.11 9.05
C LEU A 3 -15.72 5.21 8.09
N ILE A 4 -16.04 6.48 8.39
CA ILE A 4 -15.63 7.61 7.55
C ILE A 4 -14.11 7.75 7.56
N GLN A 5 -13.48 7.60 8.73
CA GLN A 5 -12.02 7.66 8.85
C GLN A 5 -11.35 6.52 8.07
N MET A 6 -11.91 5.30 8.10
CA MET A 6 -11.40 4.17 7.31
C MET A 6 -11.50 4.46 5.81
N VAL A 7 -12.62 5.03 5.35
CA VAL A 7 -12.77 5.47 3.96
C VAL A 7 -11.72 6.53 3.61
N LEU A 8 -11.56 7.57 4.44
CA LEU A 8 -10.56 8.61 4.23
C LEU A 8 -9.13 8.05 4.20
N PHE A 9 -8.81 7.08 5.06
CA PHE A 9 -7.52 6.42 5.09
C PHE A 9 -7.26 5.60 3.82
N CYS A 10 -8.27 4.89 3.31
CA CYS A 10 -8.18 4.18 2.03
C CYS A 10 -8.09 5.15 0.83
N LEU A 11 -8.75 6.30 0.89
CA LEU A 11 -8.64 7.35 -0.12
C LEU A 11 -7.24 7.97 -0.10
N LEU A 12 -6.66 8.21 1.07
CA LEU A 12 -5.28 8.67 1.21
C LEU A 12 -4.30 7.65 0.61
N PHE A 13 -4.47 6.36 0.94
CA PHE A 13 -3.70 5.28 0.33
C PHE A 13 -3.78 5.34 -1.21
N THR A 14 -4.99 5.46 -1.75
CA THR A 14 -5.23 5.52 -3.19
C THR A 14 -4.57 6.76 -3.82
N ALA A 15 -4.70 7.92 -3.18
CA ALA A 15 -4.08 9.16 -3.63
C ALA A 15 -2.55 9.05 -3.67
N MET A 16 -1.94 8.39 -2.68
CA MET A 16 -0.51 8.11 -2.67
C MET A 16 -0.10 7.19 -3.82
N VAL A 17 -0.87 6.13 -4.09
CA VAL A 17 -0.61 5.25 -5.25
C VAL A 17 -0.77 6.01 -6.57
N MET A 18 -1.80 6.85 -6.70
CA MET A 18 -2.00 7.72 -7.87
C MET A 18 -0.83 8.69 -8.07
N TYR A 19 -0.32 9.28 -6.98
CA TYR A 19 0.86 10.14 -7.02
C TYR A 19 2.09 9.37 -7.49
N ALA A 20 2.27 8.15 -7.02
CA ALA A 20 3.38 7.26 -7.40
C ALA A 20 3.41 6.96 -8.90
N VAL A 21 2.24 6.84 -9.53
CA VAL A 21 2.10 6.50 -10.95
C VAL A 21 1.83 7.70 -11.85
N ARG A 22 2.01 8.93 -11.36
CA ARG A 22 1.67 10.15 -12.10
C ARG A 22 2.45 10.31 -13.42
N GLY A 23 3.66 9.79 -13.52
CA GLY A 23 4.45 9.77 -14.76
C GLY A 23 4.19 8.56 -15.66
N GLY A 24 3.13 7.77 -15.38
CA GLY A 24 2.70 6.62 -16.18
C GLY A 24 3.03 5.27 -15.56
N ALA A 25 2.69 4.20 -16.28
CA ALA A 25 2.90 2.81 -15.84
C ALA A 25 4.36 2.48 -15.50
N ILE A 26 5.31 3.14 -16.17
CA ILE A 26 6.76 2.97 -15.97
C ILE A 26 7.19 3.45 -14.58
N ASP A 27 6.57 4.52 -14.06
CA ASP A 27 6.85 4.97 -12.70
C ASP A 27 6.26 4.02 -11.65
N GLY A 28 5.24 3.25 -12.01
CA GLY A 28 4.69 2.15 -11.21
C GLY A 28 5.41 0.81 -11.38
N LEU A 29 6.51 0.73 -12.15
CA LEU A 29 7.13 -0.55 -12.53
C LEU A 29 7.52 -1.43 -11.32
N TYR A 30 7.90 -0.82 -10.20
CA TYR A 30 8.26 -1.57 -8.99
C TYR A 30 7.08 -2.30 -8.32
N PHE A 31 5.82 -2.02 -8.72
CA PHE A 31 4.64 -2.78 -8.30
C PHE A 31 4.42 -4.06 -9.14
N TYR A 32 5.03 -4.17 -10.32
CA TYR A 32 4.85 -5.32 -11.20
C TYR A 32 5.60 -6.57 -10.73
N PRO A 33 5.22 -7.77 -11.21
CA PRO A 33 6.02 -8.98 -11.01
C PRO A 33 7.43 -8.83 -11.60
N LYS A 34 8.39 -9.55 -11.02
CA LYS A 34 9.81 -9.51 -11.44
C LYS A 34 10.00 -9.74 -12.94
N ALA A 35 9.22 -10.63 -13.55
CA ALA A 35 9.30 -10.93 -14.98
C ALA A 35 9.02 -9.70 -15.86
N VAL A 36 8.05 -8.86 -15.47
CA VAL A 36 7.75 -7.61 -16.19
C VAL A 36 8.80 -6.54 -15.90
N GLN A 37 9.32 -6.49 -14.67
CA GLN A 37 10.41 -5.57 -14.31
C GLN A 37 11.66 -5.86 -15.15
N GLU A 38 12.06 -7.13 -15.25
CA GLU A 38 13.24 -7.57 -16.02
C GLU A 38 13.06 -7.25 -17.50
N ARG A 39 11.90 -7.58 -18.08
CA ARG A 39 11.62 -7.25 -19.49
C ARG A 39 11.62 -5.74 -19.75
N ALA A 40 11.05 -4.94 -18.85
CA ALA A 40 11.06 -3.48 -19.00
C ALA A 40 12.48 -2.89 -18.88
N ILE A 41 13.36 -3.52 -18.09
CA ILE A 41 14.78 -3.16 -18.01
C ILE A 41 15.50 -3.55 -19.32
N ASP A 42 15.22 -4.74 -19.85
CA ASP A 42 15.83 -5.25 -21.09
C ASP A 42 15.43 -4.43 -22.33
N ILE A 43 14.18 -3.94 -22.38
CA ILE A 43 13.70 -3.03 -23.43
C ILE A 43 14.30 -1.61 -23.26
N GLY A 44 14.91 -1.32 -22.11
CA GLY A 44 15.58 -0.04 -21.84
C GLY A 44 14.65 1.07 -21.32
N PHE A 45 13.45 0.73 -20.83
CA PHE A 45 12.53 1.74 -20.27
C PHE A 45 13.07 2.39 -18.99
N ILE A 46 13.79 1.63 -18.17
CA ILE A 46 14.40 2.13 -16.93
C ILE A 46 15.55 1.22 -16.49
N THR A 47 16.58 1.78 -15.85
CA THR A 47 17.63 0.99 -15.21
C THR A 47 17.18 0.46 -13.85
N LYS A 48 17.66 -0.74 -13.49
CA LYS A 48 17.40 -1.38 -12.19
C LYS A 48 17.73 -0.45 -11.01
N GLU A 49 18.83 0.30 -11.10
CA GLU A 49 19.24 1.25 -10.06
C GLU A 49 18.24 2.41 -9.89
N THR A 50 17.82 3.02 -11.00
CA THR A 50 16.82 4.10 -10.99
C THR A 50 15.48 3.61 -10.44
N MET A 51 15.04 2.42 -10.84
CA MET A 51 13.82 1.80 -10.32
C MET A 51 13.90 1.56 -8.80
N GLN A 52 14.99 0.98 -8.30
CA GLN A 52 15.16 0.73 -6.86
C GLN A 52 15.25 2.03 -6.06
N LYS A 53 15.92 3.07 -6.59
CA LYS A 53 15.99 4.39 -5.96
C LYS A 53 14.60 5.03 -5.86
N LYS A 54 13.84 5.05 -6.96
CA LYS A 54 12.45 5.55 -6.98
C LYS A 54 11.56 4.79 -6.00
N ARG A 55 11.64 3.45 -6.02
CA ARG A 55 10.90 2.59 -5.08
C ARG A 55 11.23 2.93 -3.63
N LYS A 56 12.52 3.06 -3.29
CA LYS A 56 12.94 3.34 -1.91
C LYS A 56 12.42 4.70 -1.43
N VAL A 57 12.55 5.74 -2.24
CA VAL A 57 12.04 7.09 -1.93
C VAL A 57 10.53 7.03 -1.71
N PHE A 58 9.78 6.51 -2.68
CA PHE A 58 8.33 6.42 -2.58
C PHE A 58 7.87 5.57 -1.39
N MET A 59 8.46 4.40 -1.16
CA MET A 59 8.08 3.55 -0.02
C MET A 59 8.36 4.25 1.32
N THR A 60 9.43 5.04 1.40
CA THR A 60 9.76 5.80 2.61
C THR A 60 8.71 6.89 2.84
N GLU A 61 8.41 7.70 1.83
CA GLU A 61 7.37 8.73 1.89
C GLU A 61 6.00 8.13 2.22
N PHE A 62 5.65 7.03 1.55
CA PHE A 62 4.41 6.30 1.75
C PHE A 62 4.27 5.82 3.20
N TYR A 63 5.27 5.15 3.75
CA TYR A 63 5.18 4.67 5.13
C TYR A 63 5.11 5.81 6.14
N ILE A 64 5.84 6.90 5.94
CA ILE A 64 5.78 8.07 6.83
C ILE A 64 4.38 8.68 6.81
N VAL A 65 3.85 8.99 5.61
CA VAL A 65 2.53 9.64 5.47
C VAL A 65 1.43 8.75 6.06
N MET A 66 1.43 7.46 5.73
CA MET A 66 0.40 6.53 6.21
C MET A 66 0.49 6.31 7.74
N LEU A 67 1.71 6.19 8.29
CA LEU A 67 1.90 6.04 9.73
C LEU A 67 1.47 7.30 10.49
N THR A 68 1.90 8.48 10.03
CA THR A 68 1.52 9.76 10.65
C THR A 68 0.01 9.94 10.61
N ALA A 69 -0.63 9.68 9.45
CA ALA A 69 -2.08 9.77 9.34
C ALA A 69 -2.79 8.82 10.33
N LEU A 70 -2.33 7.57 10.42
CA LEU A 70 -2.92 6.58 11.34
C LEU A 70 -2.79 7.01 12.81
N VAL A 71 -1.61 7.46 13.22
CA VAL A 71 -1.35 7.94 14.60
C VAL A 71 -2.22 9.15 14.92
N LEU A 72 -2.35 10.12 14.01
CA LEU A 72 -3.18 11.31 14.21
C LEU A 72 -4.68 10.97 14.25
N ILE A 73 -5.15 10.03 13.42
CA ILE A 73 -6.55 9.58 13.48
C ILE A 73 -6.86 8.96 14.85
N ILE A 74 -5.98 8.10 15.35
CA ILE A 74 -6.23 7.39 16.61
C ILE A 74 -6.04 8.33 17.82
N GLY A 75 -4.90 9.01 17.91
CA GLY A 75 -4.55 9.82 19.08
C GLY A 75 -5.23 11.19 19.11
N LEU A 76 -5.17 11.93 18.01
CA LEU A 76 -5.69 13.31 17.97
C LEU A 76 -7.19 13.37 17.68
N TRP A 77 -7.65 12.67 16.63
CA TRP A 77 -9.05 12.72 16.22
C TRP A 77 -9.94 11.88 17.17
N ASN A 78 -9.57 10.62 17.40
CA ASN A 78 -10.37 9.74 18.27
C ASN A 78 -10.08 9.94 19.76
N ARG A 79 -9.09 10.77 20.12
CA ARG A 79 -8.69 11.09 21.51
C ARG A 79 -8.41 9.84 22.35
N VAL A 80 -7.80 8.84 21.72
CA VAL A 80 -7.43 7.60 22.38
C VAL A 80 -6.05 7.76 23.02
N SER A 81 -5.97 7.54 24.32
CA SER A 81 -4.71 7.53 25.09
C SER A 81 -4.43 6.18 25.75
N ASP A 82 -5.34 5.21 25.65
CA ASP A 82 -5.13 3.87 26.18
C ASP A 82 -4.61 2.89 25.11
N TYR A 83 -3.65 2.05 25.51
CA TYR A 83 -2.95 1.15 24.60
C TYR A 83 -3.88 0.15 23.92
N LYS A 84 -4.85 -0.41 24.67
CA LYS A 84 -5.73 -1.47 24.16
C LYS A 84 -6.63 -0.93 23.04
N THR A 85 -7.24 0.24 23.24
CA THR A 85 -8.09 0.86 22.22
C THR A 85 -7.26 1.33 21.04
N ALA A 86 -6.07 1.91 21.28
CA ALA A 86 -5.17 2.33 20.21
C ALA A 86 -4.74 1.13 19.35
N TYR A 87 -4.43 0.00 19.98
CA TYR A 87 -4.09 -1.25 19.32
C TYR A 87 -5.23 -1.80 18.45
N LEU A 88 -6.44 -1.88 19.00
CA LEU A 88 -7.60 -2.40 18.26
C LEU A 88 -7.95 -1.50 17.08
N GLN A 89 -7.87 -0.17 17.24
CA GLN A 89 -8.07 0.75 16.13
C GLN A 89 -6.96 0.61 15.09
N ALA A 90 -5.69 0.61 15.50
CA ALA A 90 -4.57 0.45 14.57
C ALA A 90 -4.70 -0.85 13.76
N LEU A 91 -5.01 -1.96 14.42
CA LEU A 91 -5.22 -3.26 13.77
C LEU A 91 -6.36 -3.20 12.76
N LEU A 92 -7.51 -2.62 13.15
CA LEU A 92 -8.66 -2.47 12.26
C LEU A 92 -8.29 -1.68 10.99
N PHE A 93 -7.64 -0.53 11.12
CA PHE A 93 -7.26 0.30 9.98
C PHE A 93 -6.25 -0.41 9.06
N LEU A 94 -5.25 -1.09 9.65
CA LEU A 94 -4.24 -1.83 8.89
C LEU A 94 -4.85 -3.02 8.13
N GLU A 95 -5.76 -3.78 8.75
CA GLU A 95 -6.45 -4.89 8.10
C GLU A 95 -7.40 -4.43 6.99
N VAL A 96 -8.18 -3.39 7.25
CA VAL A 96 -9.08 -2.81 6.24
C VAL A 96 -8.28 -2.31 5.04
N MET A 97 -7.15 -1.63 5.28
CA MET A 97 -6.23 -1.20 4.22
C MET A 97 -5.64 -2.40 3.47
N ASN A 98 -5.22 -3.46 4.17
CA ASN A 98 -4.67 -4.67 3.56
C ASN A 98 -5.67 -5.36 2.61
N ILE A 99 -6.94 -5.45 3.03
CA ILE A 99 -8.03 -6.00 2.22
C ILE A 99 -8.33 -5.07 1.04
N TYR A 100 -8.43 -3.76 1.30
CA TYR A 100 -8.69 -2.74 0.28
C TYR A 100 -7.64 -2.79 -0.83
N ASP A 101 -6.35 -2.87 -0.49
CA ASP A 101 -5.25 -3.00 -1.45
C ASP A 101 -5.38 -4.30 -2.29
N GLY A 102 -5.69 -5.43 -1.66
CA GLY A 102 -5.84 -6.70 -2.37
C GLY A 102 -7.04 -6.78 -3.31
N ILE A 103 -8.14 -6.07 -3.03
CA ILE A 103 -9.37 -6.12 -3.82
C ILE A 103 -9.44 -4.92 -4.76
N VAL A 104 -9.41 -3.70 -4.21
CA VAL A 104 -9.69 -2.49 -4.99
C VAL A 104 -8.49 -2.11 -5.84
N ILE A 105 -7.29 -2.16 -5.28
CA ILE A 105 -6.09 -1.76 -6.02
C ILE A 105 -5.64 -2.90 -6.94
N ASP A 106 -5.31 -4.07 -6.39
CA ASP A 106 -4.76 -5.18 -7.18
C ASP A 106 -5.75 -5.78 -8.19
N LYS A 107 -7.03 -5.95 -7.83
CA LYS A 107 -7.99 -6.68 -8.67
C LYS A 107 -8.84 -5.77 -9.53
N ILE A 108 -9.42 -4.73 -8.93
CA ILE A 108 -10.31 -3.84 -9.66
C ILE A 108 -9.48 -2.88 -10.50
N TRP A 109 -8.62 -2.06 -9.88
CA TRP A 109 -7.90 -1.02 -10.59
C TRP A 109 -6.82 -1.57 -11.52
N VAL A 110 -5.87 -2.35 -10.99
CA VAL A 110 -4.77 -2.92 -11.79
C VAL A 110 -5.28 -3.93 -12.82
N GLY A 111 -6.26 -4.76 -12.42
CA GLY A 111 -6.81 -5.80 -13.28
C GLY A 111 -7.71 -5.33 -14.43
N HIS A 112 -8.42 -4.21 -14.27
CA HIS A 112 -9.35 -3.72 -15.30
C HIS A 112 -8.87 -2.47 -16.04
N SER A 113 -7.83 -1.79 -15.53
CA SER A 113 -7.34 -0.57 -16.17
C SER A 113 -6.29 -0.87 -17.23
N ARG A 114 -6.51 -0.34 -18.44
CA ARG A 114 -5.53 -0.32 -19.53
C ARG A 114 -4.30 0.52 -19.21
N PHE A 115 -4.36 1.36 -18.16
CA PHE A 115 -3.25 2.18 -17.70
C PHE A 115 -2.01 1.35 -17.36
N TRP A 116 -2.20 0.12 -16.88
CA TRP A 116 -1.11 -0.77 -16.45
C TRP A 116 -0.58 -1.68 -17.57
N ILE A 117 -0.97 -1.45 -18.82
CA ILE A 117 -0.42 -2.20 -19.95
C ILE A 117 0.87 -1.50 -20.38
N LEU A 118 2.00 -2.16 -20.15
CA LEU A 118 3.32 -1.69 -20.58
C LEU A 118 3.57 -2.11 -22.03
N PRO A 119 3.86 -1.18 -22.95
CA PRO A 119 4.19 -1.52 -24.33
C PRO A 119 5.38 -2.48 -24.39
N GLY A 120 5.23 -3.61 -25.07
CA GLY A 120 6.28 -4.65 -25.17
C GLY A 120 6.33 -5.66 -24.00
N CYS A 121 5.43 -5.55 -23.01
CA CYS A 121 5.24 -6.55 -21.94
C CYS A 121 3.80 -7.10 -21.90
N GLU A 122 3.04 -6.92 -22.97
CA GLU A 122 1.59 -7.19 -23.02
C GLU A 122 1.25 -8.68 -22.90
N ASP A 123 2.19 -9.56 -23.23
CA ASP A 123 2.08 -11.01 -23.19
C ASP A 123 2.33 -11.61 -21.80
N ILE A 124 2.86 -10.84 -20.85
CA ILE A 124 3.15 -11.32 -19.50
C ILE A 124 1.97 -11.01 -18.57
N PRO A 125 1.30 -12.02 -17.99
CA PRO A 125 0.25 -11.78 -17.01
C PRO A 125 0.85 -11.14 -15.76
N TYR A 126 0.46 -9.90 -15.47
CA TYR A 126 0.94 -9.16 -14.30
C TYR A 126 -0.06 -9.12 -13.13
N VAL A 127 -1.31 -9.50 -13.38
CA VAL A 127 -2.37 -9.56 -12.37
C VAL A 127 -2.27 -10.87 -11.59
N GLN A 128 -2.14 -10.78 -10.26
CA GLN A 128 -2.08 -11.95 -9.39
C GLN A 128 -3.41 -12.72 -9.39
N THR A 129 -3.36 -14.05 -9.20
CA THR A 129 -4.57 -14.86 -9.02
C THR A 129 -5.23 -14.61 -7.66
N TRP A 130 -6.51 -14.94 -7.51
CA TRP A 130 -7.21 -14.77 -6.23
C TRP A 130 -6.55 -15.56 -5.08
N GLY A 131 -6.07 -16.77 -5.35
CA GLY A 131 -5.35 -17.57 -4.36
C GLY A 131 -4.02 -16.93 -3.94
N GLN A 132 -3.28 -16.31 -4.87
CA GLN A 132 -2.03 -15.60 -4.57
C GLN A 132 -2.29 -14.35 -3.72
N VAL A 133 -3.31 -13.57 -4.06
CA VAL A 133 -3.72 -12.41 -3.28
C VAL A 133 -4.10 -12.86 -1.88
N LEU A 134 -5.01 -13.82 -1.72
CA LEU A 134 -5.43 -14.31 -0.40
C LEU A 134 -4.24 -14.77 0.44
N LYS A 135 -3.34 -15.58 -0.10
CA LYS A 135 -2.15 -16.04 0.62
C LYS A 135 -1.25 -14.87 1.07
N LYS A 136 -1.03 -13.90 0.19
CA LYS A 136 -0.24 -12.69 0.50
C LYS A 136 -0.93 -11.85 1.58
N ARG A 137 -2.25 -11.64 1.48
CA ARG A 137 -3.03 -10.83 2.43
C ARG A 137 -3.13 -11.50 3.79
N SER A 138 -3.28 -12.82 3.87
CA SER A 138 -3.24 -13.56 5.14
C SER A 138 -1.88 -13.46 5.83
N LEU A 139 -0.78 -13.52 5.07
CA LEU A 139 0.57 -13.31 5.64
C LEU A 139 0.74 -11.88 6.17
N LEU A 140 0.31 -10.89 5.39
CA LEU A 140 0.37 -9.48 5.79
C LEU A 140 -0.50 -9.19 7.02
N ALA A 141 -1.67 -9.81 7.13
CA ALA A 141 -2.53 -9.68 8.31
C ALA A 141 -1.79 -10.08 9.60
N MET A 142 -1.07 -11.20 9.57
CA MET A 142 -0.25 -11.62 10.71
C MET A 142 0.86 -10.61 11.06
N ILE A 143 1.45 -9.97 10.05
CA ILE A 143 2.45 -8.93 10.26
C ILE A 143 1.81 -7.68 10.88
N TRP A 144 0.58 -7.34 10.46
CA TRP A 144 -0.14 -6.17 10.98
C TRP A 144 -0.56 -6.32 12.44
N ILE A 145 -0.68 -7.53 12.98
CA ILE A 145 -0.81 -7.75 14.43
C ILE A 145 0.38 -7.12 15.18
N ALA A 146 1.61 -7.38 14.74
CA ALA A 146 2.79 -6.77 15.32
C ALA A 146 2.89 -5.27 14.98
N GLY A 147 2.54 -4.88 13.75
CA GLY A 147 2.51 -3.48 13.33
C GLY A 147 1.56 -2.62 14.17
N ALA A 148 0.37 -3.13 14.49
CA ALA A 148 -0.61 -2.45 15.33
C ALA A 148 -0.09 -2.22 16.75
N ALA A 149 0.68 -3.16 17.30
CA ALA A 149 1.31 -3.01 18.61
C ALA A 149 2.31 -1.85 18.65
N ILE A 150 3.09 -1.67 17.57
CA ILE A 150 4.03 -0.56 17.41
C ILE A 150 3.27 0.76 17.30
N VAL A 151 2.25 0.84 16.45
CA VAL A 151 1.42 2.04 16.28
C VAL A 151 0.75 2.44 17.60
N ALA A 152 0.18 1.48 18.33
CA ALA A 152 -0.43 1.74 19.63
C ALA A 152 0.58 2.30 20.64
N GLY A 153 1.80 1.76 20.66
CA GLY A 153 2.88 2.29 21.50
C GLY A 153 3.23 3.73 21.16
N ILE A 154 3.28 4.07 19.88
CA ILE A 154 3.53 5.45 19.42
C ILE A 154 2.39 6.38 19.84
N VAL A 155 1.13 5.96 19.68
CA VAL A 155 -0.03 6.78 20.07
C VAL A 155 0.00 7.09 21.56
N VAL A 156 0.14 6.08 22.42
CA VAL A 156 0.17 6.25 23.88
C VAL A 156 1.38 7.07 24.35
N PHE A 157 2.49 7.01 23.62
CA PHE A 157 3.66 7.82 23.94
C PHE A 157 3.46 9.31 23.60
N LEU A 158 2.66 9.61 22.57
CA LEU A 158 2.47 10.98 22.08
C LEU A 158 1.23 11.70 22.66
N PHE A 159 0.22 10.97 23.12
CA PHE A 159 -1.07 11.48 23.59
C PHE A 159 -1.45 10.91 24.95
#